data_AF-A0A7T4B870-F1
#
_entry.id   AF-A0A7T4B870-F1
#
_cell.length_a   1.000
_cell.length_b   1.000
_cell.length_c   1.000
_cell.angle_alpha   90.00
_cell.angle_beta   90.00
_cell.angle_gamma   90.00
#
_symmetry.space_group_name_H-M   'P 1'
#
loop_
_entity.id
_entity.type
_entity.pdbx_description
1 polymer ?
#
loop_
_entity_poly.entity_id
_entity_poly.type
_entity_poly.pdbx_seq_one_letter_code
_entity_poly.pdbx_strand_id
1 'polypeptide(L)' 'MSQLEWVPGDKTPERQGYYETRLDTGDTAITLYSVLGWMPVKAPGIMVSWRALPPAAERQEAERHIQELRAAQSHVPMDY' A
#
# COMPACT_ATOMS: atom_id res chain seq x y z
N MET A 1 19.95 11.02 -5.25
CA MET A 1 19.30 10.11 -4.29
C MET A 1 18.21 10.91 -3.60
N SER A 2 17.01 11.00 -4.19
CA SER A 2 15.90 11.73 -3.54
C SER A 2 15.39 10.85 -2.40
N GLN A 3 15.82 11.16 -1.18
CA GLN A 3 15.19 10.64 0.03
C GLN A 3 13.71 11.02 -0.05
N LEU A 4 12.83 10.03 -0.20
CA LEU A 4 11.39 10.24 -0.16
C LEU A 4 11.04 10.65 1.27
N GLU A 5 10.83 11.94 1.46
CA GLU A 5 10.48 12.53 2.76
C GLU A 5 9.13 12.01 3.24
N TRP A 6 9.03 11.83 4.55
CA TRP A 6 7.76 11.47 5.18
C TRP A 6 6.84 12.69 5.19
N VAL A 7 5.69 12.53 4.55
CA VAL A 7 4.61 13.51 4.49
C VAL A 7 3.61 13.20 5.61
N PRO A 8 3.08 14.20 6.34
CA PRO A 8 2.08 13.97 7.38
C PRO A 8 0.79 13.35 6.82
N GLY A 9 0.15 12.49 7.62
CA GLY A 9 -1.08 11.76 7.27
C GLY A 9 -2.28 12.65 6.95
N ASP A 10 -2.25 13.91 7.37
CA ASP A 10 -3.26 14.93 7.05
C ASP A 10 -3.23 15.37 5.58
N LYS A 11 -2.10 15.16 4.88
CA LYS A 11 -1.98 15.46 3.45
C LYS A 11 -2.28 14.21 2.65
N THR A 12 -2.96 14.35 1.51
CA THR A 12 -3.18 13.25 0.59
C THR A 12 -2.19 13.28 -0.58
N PRO A 13 -1.77 12.12 -1.12
CA PRO A 13 -0.94 12.09 -2.32
C PRO A 13 -1.64 12.70 -3.52
N GLU A 14 -0.87 13.34 -4.40
CA GLU A 14 -1.39 13.90 -5.66
C GLU A 14 -1.57 12.82 -6.74
N ARG A 15 -0.91 11.67 -6.59
CA ARG A 15 -0.92 10.55 -7.54
C ARG A 15 -1.49 9.30 -6.87
N GLN A 16 -2.15 8.46 -7.65
CA GLN A 16 -2.50 7.11 -7.23
C GLN A 16 -1.27 6.20 -7.28
N GLY A 17 -1.19 5.23 -6.37
CA GLY A 17 -0.08 4.29 -6.28
C GLY A 17 0.09 3.70 -4.88
N TYR A 18 1.15 2.93 -4.72
CA TYR A 18 1.51 2.36 -3.42
C TYR A 18 2.40 3.32 -2.65
N TYR A 19 2.06 3.53 -1.39
CA TYR A 19 2.80 4.38 -0.47
C TYR A 19 3.12 3.61 0.79
N GLU A 20 4.27 3.92 1.37
CA GLU A 20 4.58 3.42 2.70
C GLU A 20 3.94 4.35 3.72
N THR A 21 3.05 3.81 4.53
CA THR A 21 2.34 4.52 5.59
C THR A 21 2.86 4.07 6.93
N ARG A 22 3.19 5.02 7.80
CA ARG A 22 3.51 4.76 9.20
C ARG A 22 2.26 4.95 10.03
N LEU A 23 1.99 4.00 10.91
CA LEU A 23 0.88 4.01 11.85
C LEU A 23 1.33 4.55 13.20
N ASP A 24 0.38 5.03 14.00
CA ASP A 24 0.61 5.48 15.37
C ASP A 24 1.17 4.36 16.28
N THR A 25 0.89 3.11 15.93
CA THR A 25 1.43 1.91 16.61
C THR A 25 2.95 1.76 16.46
N GLY A 26 3.58 2.54 15.58
CA GLY A 26 4.99 2.41 15.22
C GLY A 26 5.25 1.47 14.05
N ASP A 27 4.21 0.78 13.57
CA ASP A 27 4.29 -0.10 12.41
C ASP A 27 4.29 0.69 11.10
N THR A 28 4.91 0.11 10.08
CA THR A 28 4.83 0.60 8.70
C THR A 28 4.09 -0.42 7.84
N ALA A 29 3.09 0.05 7.10
CA ALA A 29 2.31 -0.74 6.16
C ALA A 29 2.38 -0.13 4.77
N ILE A 30 2.31 -0.97 3.74
CA ILE A 30 2.15 -0.50 2.37
C ILE A 30 0.66 -0.36 2.10
N THR A 31 0.23 0.87 1.79
CA THR A 31 -1.17 1.22 1.58
C THR A 31 -1.33 1.76 0.17
N LEU A 32 -2.36 1.29 -0.52
CA LEU A 32 -2.71 1.77 -1.85
C LEU A 32 -3.51 3.07 -1.71
N TYR A 33 -3.05 4.15 -2.34
CA TYR A 33 -3.85 5.34 -2.53
C TYR A 33 -4.51 5.32 -3.91
N SER A 34 -5.83 5.26 -3.95
CA SER A 34 -6.64 5.23 -5.17
C SER A 34 -7.66 6.39 -5.18
N VAL A 35 -8.51 6.46 -6.20
CA VAL A 35 -9.63 7.42 -6.29
C VAL A 35 -10.61 7.31 -5.11
N LEU A 36 -10.68 6.13 -4.49
CA LEU A 36 -11.50 5.88 -3.30
C LEU A 36 -10.80 6.29 -1.99
N GLY A 37 -9.58 6.82 -2.07
CA GLY A 37 -8.73 7.15 -0.94
C GLY A 37 -7.78 6.00 -0.57
N TRP A 38 -7.41 5.97 0.71
CA TRP A 38 -6.47 4.99 1.28
C TRP A 38 -7.10 3.60 1.45
N MET A 39 -6.42 2.57 0.96
CA MET A 39 -6.85 1.18 1.02
C MET A 39 -5.77 0.27 1.63
N PRO A 40 -6.11 -0.60 2.60
CA PRO A 40 -7.47 -0.91 3.08
C PRO A 40 -8.05 0.20 3.96
N VAL A 41 -9.36 0.44 3.83
CA VAL A 41 -10.09 1.46 4.62
C VAL A 41 -10.06 1.14 6.13
N LYS A 42 -9.91 -0.14 6.48
CA LYS A 42 -9.68 -0.61 7.85
C LYS A 42 -8.21 -0.98 8.04
N ALA A 43 -7.36 0.04 8.22
CA ALA A 43 -6.01 -0.17 8.69
C ALA A 43 -6.02 -0.55 10.19
N PRO A 44 -5.06 -1.35 10.67
CA PRO A 44 -4.97 -1.73 12.08
C PRO A 44 -4.63 -0.57 13.03
N GLY A 45 -4.31 0.61 12.51
CA GLY A 45 -3.99 1.82 13.27
C GLY A 45 -4.30 3.09 12.48
N ILE A 46 -4.02 4.24 13.10
CA ILE A 46 -4.17 5.57 12.49
C ILE A 46 -2.91 5.89 11.71
N MET A 47 -3.06 6.23 10.43
CA MET A 47 -1.95 6.70 9.62
C MET A 47 -1.44 8.06 10.13
N VAL A 48 -0.19 8.11 10.60
CA VAL A 48 0.44 9.34 11.07
C VAL A 48 1.26 10.03 9.99
N SER A 49 1.88 9.26 9.10
CA SER A 49 2.64 9.78 7.97
C SER A 49 2.69 8.78 6.84
N TRP A 50 2.98 9.26 5.64
CA TRP A 50 3.19 8.43 4.46
C TRP A 50 4.36 8.98 3.64
N ARG A 51 4.98 8.11 2.85
CA ARG A 51 5.95 8.51 1.85
C ARG A 51 5.74 7.71 0.58
N ALA A 52 6.11 8.28 -0.55
CA ALA A 52 6.17 7.50 -1.78
C ALA A 52 7.18 6.36 -1.60
N LEU A 53 6.83 5.19 -2.15
CA LEU A 53 7.76 4.07 -2.23
C LEU A 53 8.80 4.34 -3.32
N PRO A 54 10.06 3.92 -3.12
CA PRO A 54 11.00 3.91 -4.22
C PRO A 54 10.49 2.95 -5.32
N PRO A 55 10.74 3.26 -6.60
CA PRO A 55 10.20 2.48 -7.72
C PRO A 55 10.60 1.00 -7.70
N ALA A 56 11.71 0.65 -7.03
CA ALA A 56 12.10 -0.74 -6.80
C ALA A 56 11.17 -1.46 -5.82
N ALA A 57 10.79 -0.81 -4.71
CA ALA A 57 9.90 -1.39 -3.72
C ALA A 57 8.43 -1.40 -4.20
N GLU A 58 7.99 -0.36 -4.92
CA GLU A 58 6.66 -0.34 -5.55
C GLU A 58 6.50 -1.52 -6.52
N ARG A 59 7.51 -1.80 -7.35
CA ARG A 59 7.50 -2.96 -8.25
C ARG A 59 7.43 -4.28 -7.50
N GLN A 60 8.23 -4.44 -6.44
CA GLN A 60 8.24 -5.66 -5.65
C GLN A 60 6.88 -5.92 -4.97
N GLU A 61 6.25 -4.88 -4.40
CA GLU A 61 4.93 -5.04 -3.80
C GLU A 61 3.84 -5.27 -4.84
N ALA A 62 3.93 -4.61 -6.01
CA ALA A 62 3.02 -4.89 -7.13
C ALA A 62 3.16 -6.34 -7.62
N GLU A 63 4.37 -6.87 -7.75
CA GLU A 63 4.61 -8.27 -8.10
C GLU A 63 4.07 -9.22 -7.05
N ARG A 64 4.28 -8.93 -5.76
CA ARG A 64 3.71 -9.70 -4.66
C ARG A 64 2.19 -9.68 -4.68
N HIS A 65 1.57 -8.52 -4.87
CA HIS A 65 0.12 -8.38 -4.92
C HIS A 65 -0.47 -9.14 -6.13
N ILE A 66 0.20 -9.09 -7.29
CA ILE A 66 -0.18 -9.88 -8.46
C ILE A 66 -0.06 -11.38 -8.17
N GLN A 67 0.99 -11.81 -7.48
CA GLN A 67 1.15 -13.21 -7.07
C GLN A 67 0.07 -13.64 -6.08
N GLU A 68 -0.28 -12.81 -5.09
CA GLU A 68 -1.38 -13.06 -4.15
C GLU A 68 -2.73 -13.15 -4.89
N LEU A 69 -3.01 -12.25 -5.83
CA LEU A 69 -4.21 -12.29 -6.68
C LEU A 69 -4.24 -13.54 -7.57
N ARG A 70 -3.10 -13.96 -8.12
CA ARG A 70 -3.00 -15.21 -8.90
C ARG A 70 -3.20 -16.44 -8.01
N ALA A 71 -2.61 -16.45 -6.81
CA ALA A 71 -2.78 -17.54 -5.85
C ALA A 71 -4.24 -17.65 -5.38
N ALA A 72 -4.89 -16.51 -5.10
CA ALA A 72 -6.31 -16.44 -4.76
C ALA A 72 -7.21 -16.90 -5.92
N GLN A 73 -6.91 -16.52 -7.16
CA GLN A 73 -7.65 -16.97 -8.35
C GLN A 73 -7.38 -18.44 -8.73
N SER A 74 -6.19 -18.97 -8.43
CA SER A 74 -5.85 -20.37 -8.66
C SER A 74 -6.50 -21.32 -7.64
N HIS A 75 -7.07 -20.78 -6.57
CA HIS A 75 -7.85 -21.51 -5.56
C HIS A 75 -9.36 -21.38 -5.82
N VAL A 76 -9.79 -21.50 -7.07
CA VAL A 76 -11.18 -21.88 -7.37
C VAL A 76 -11.21 -23.42 -7.36
N PRO A 77 -11.70 -24.08 -6.30
CA PRO A 77 -12.05 -25.47 -6.43
C PRO A 77 -13.19 -25.54 -7.44
N MET A 78 -12.88 -26.05 -8.63
CA MET A 78 -13.88 -26.55 -9.56
C MET A 78 -14.46 -27.83 -8.93
N ASP A 79 -15.32 -27.69 -7.93
CA ASP A 79 -16.25 -28.74 -7.53
C ASP A 79 -17.41 -28.70 -8.53
N TYR A 80 -17.36 -29.58 -9.53
CA TYR A 80 -18.45 -29.90 -10.45
C TYR A 80 -18.92 -31.32 -10.20
#